data_AF-A0A6B3GLY2-F1
#
_entry.id   AF-A0A6B3GLY2-F1
#
_cell.length_a   1.000
_cell.length_b   1.000
_cell.length_c   1.000
_cell.angle_alpha   90.00
_cell.angle_beta   90.00
_cell.angle_gamma   90.00
#
_symmetry.space_group_name_H-M   'P 1'
#
loop_
_entity.id
_entity.type
_entity.pdbx_description
1 polymer ?
#
loop_
_entity_poly.entity_id
_entity_poly.type
_entity_poly.pdbx_seq_one_letter_code
_entity_poly.pdbx_strand_id
1 'polypeptide(L)'
;MIDQQMSLRGGAARLPVRPRTGRFLVLAAVFVCAACGLVYELELVALASYLIGDSVTQASVVLSVMVFAMGIGSLLAKRLRCRAAVGFGMIEAALALIGGSSALVLYASFAWLGDSQYALVGFSLAIGVLIGAEIPLLMTLIQRVDRQDAGGAVADLFAADYVGALVGGLAFPFLLLPMLGQLTGALFTGAVNAAAGGALVLWVFRGDLSARSRWLLVLANVSVIAVLATATVLVDDFERAARRAVYGDQVRVAVQTGVQEVVVTGTDRDSLGLYLDGRLRVSARDEYRYHEALVHPAM
;
A
#
# COMPACT_ATOMS: atom_id res chain seq x y z
N MET A 1 -13.73 -4.33 -62.42
CA MET A 1 -14.15 -5.68 -62.01
C MET A 1 -12.89 -6.42 -61.61
N ILE A 2 -12.60 -6.83 -60.38
CA ILE A 2 -13.40 -7.03 -59.17
C ILE A 2 -12.45 -6.85 -57.96
N ASP A 3 -13.04 -6.40 -56.87
CA ASP A 3 -12.51 -6.14 -55.54
C ASP A 3 -11.33 -6.99 -55.05
N GLN A 4 -10.27 -6.33 -54.61
CA GLN A 4 -9.37 -6.87 -53.60
C GLN A 4 -8.86 -5.79 -52.63
N GLN A 5 -9.74 -4.85 -52.25
CA GLN A 5 -9.57 -4.12 -50.98
C GLN A 5 -10.13 -5.00 -49.85
N MET A 6 -9.38 -6.04 -49.51
CA MET A 6 -9.69 -6.87 -48.35
C MET A 6 -9.42 -6.02 -47.10
N SER A 7 -10.51 -5.44 -46.62
CA SER A 7 -10.70 -4.80 -45.32
C SER A 7 -9.94 -5.53 -44.20
N LEU A 8 -8.72 -5.09 -43.90
CA LEU A 8 -8.07 -5.28 -42.60
C LEU A 8 -8.60 -4.23 -41.63
N ARG A 9 -9.92 -4.23 -41.40
CA ARG A 9 -10.52 -3.61 -40.21
C ARG A 9 -10.29 -4.55 -39.03
N GLY A 10 -9.03 -4.62 -38.59
CA GLY A 10 -8.70 -5.14 -37.26
C GLY A 10 -9.40 -4.25 -36.23
N GLY A 11 -10.36 -4.83 -35.52
CA GLY A 11 -11.29 -4.11 -34.64
C GLY A 11 -10.58 -3.26 -33.60
N ALA A 12 -10.47 -1.96 -33.87
CA ALA A 12 -10.27 -0.97 -32.83
C ALA A 12 -11.53 -1.02 -31.95
N ALA A 13 -11.37 -1.51 -30.72
CA ALA A 13 -12.43 -1.41 -29.72
C ALA A 13 -12.90 0.05 -29.67
N ARG A 14 -14.18 0.30 -29.94
CA ARG A 14 -14.73 1.65 -29.90
C ARG A 14 -14.80 2.05 -28.43
N LEU A 15 -13.76 2.73 -27.96
CA LEU A 15 -13.77 3.35 -26.64
C LEU A 15 -14.93 4.38 -26.59
N PRO A 16 -15.63 4.49 -25.46
CA PRO A 16 -16.73 5.43 -25.29
C PRO A 16 -16.27 6.89 -25.21
N VAL A 17 -14.96 7.13 -25.17
CA VAL A 17 -14.33 8.44 -25.00
C VAL A 17 -13.39 8.75 -26.17
N ARG A 18 -13.13 10.03 -26.41
CA ARG A 18 -12.15 10.47 -27.41
C ARG A 18 -10.76 9.91 -27.06
N PRO A 19 -9.92 9.50 -28.04
CA PRO A 19 -8.61 8.90 -27.79
C PRO A 19 -7.70 9.73 -26.86
N ARG A 20 -7.67 11.05 -27.06
CA ARG A 20 -6.91 11.99 -26.19
C ARG A 20 -7.38 11.97 -24.74
N THR A 21 -8.70 11.95 -24.51
CA THR A 21 -9.28 11.88 -23.17
C THR A 21 -9.03 10.53 -22.52
N GLY A 22 -9.16 9.44 -23.26
CA GLY A 22 -8.83 8.10 -22.76
C GLY A 22 -7.37 8.00 -22.32
N ARG A 23 -6.43 8.55 -23.10
CA ARG A 23 -5.00 8.55 -22.76
C ARG A 23 -4.73 9.35 -21.49
N PHE A 24 -5.30 10.55 -21.39
CA PHE A 24 -5.18 11.36 -20.18
C PHE A 24 -5.70 10.62 -18.95
N LEU A 25 -6.84 9.94 -19.04
CA LEU A 25 -7.41 9.17 -17.93
C LEU A 25 -6.52 7.98 -17.54
N VAL A 26 -5.93 7.28 -18.51
CA VAL A 26 -4.96 6.19 -18.23
C VAL A 26 -3.73 6.76 -17.52
N LEU A 27 -3.15 7.85 -18.01
CA LEU A 27 -1.98 8.48 -17.36
C LEU A 27 -2.30 9.03 -15.96
N ALA A 28 -3.51 9.57 -15.75
CA ALA A 28 -3.97 9.99 -14.44
C ALA A 28 -4.11 8.79 -13.49
N ALA A 29 -4.61 7.65 -13.97
CA ALA A 29 -4.66 6.43 -13.17
C ALA A 29 -3.24 5.92 -12.84
N VAL A 30 -2.30 5.92 -13.80
CA VAL A 30 -0.90 5.57 -13.57
C VAL A 30 -0.30 6.43 -12.45
N PHE A 31 -0.52 7.75 -12.52
CA PHE A 31 -0.07 8.69 -11.50
C PHE A 31 -0.64 8.33 -10.10
N VAL A 32 -1.94 8.04 -10.00
CA VAL A 32 -2.56 7.69 -8.71
C VAL A 32 -2.08 6.32 -8.20
N CYS A 33 -2.01 5.31 -9.07
CA CYS A 33 -1.51 3.98 -8.73
C CYS A 33 -0.05 4.05 -8.25
N ALA A 34 0.81 4.78 -8.95
CA ALA A 34 2.21 4.99 -8.54
C ALA A 34 2.32 5.73 -7.19
N ALA A 35 1.46 6.72 -6.94
CA ALA A 35 1.41 7.40 -5.66
C ALA A 35 1.01 6.43 -4.53
N CYS A 36 -0.02 5.61 -4.74
CA CYS A 36 -0.47 4.62 -3.75
C CYS A 36 0.56 3.51 -3.54
N GLY A 37 1.17 3.01 -4.62
CA GLY A 37 2.22 2.00 -4.60
C GLY A 37 3.41 2.44 -3.75
N LEU A 38 3.89 3.68 -3.95
CA LEU A 38 4.98 4.22 -3.13
C LEU A 38 4.56 4.46 -1.68
N VAL A 39 3.32 4.85 -1.42
CA VAL A 39 2.81 4.95 -0.04
C VAL A 39 2.87 3.59 0.67
N TYR A 40 2.44 2.51 0.02
CA TYR A 40 2.51 1.16 0.62
C TYR A 40 3.96 0.72 0.88
N GLU A 41 4.88 1.03 -0.03
CA GLU A 41 6.30 0.73 0.15
C GLU A 41 6.88 1.46 1.36
N LEU A 42 6.68 2.78 1.45
CA LEU A 42 7.16 3.58 2.56
C LEU A 42 6.50 3.21 3.88
N GLU A 43 5.23 2.83 3.85
CA GLU A 43 4.51 2.33 5.02
C GLU A 43 5.12 1.04 5.56
N LEU A 44 5.40 0.06 4.70
CA LEU A 44 6.07 -1.17 5.11
C LEU A 44 7.47 -0.88 5.68
N VAL A 45 8.24 0.01 5.06
CA VAL A 45 9.55 0.43 5.56
C VAL A 45 9.44 1.09 6.94
N ALA A 46 8.46 1.97 7.12
CA ALA A 46 8.19 2.64 8.39
C ALA A 46 7.80 1.64 9.49
N LEU A 47 6.88 0.71 9.20
CA LEU A 47 6.47 -0.34 10.14
C LEU A 47 7.63 -1.28 10.48
N ALA A 48 8.42 -1.68 9.50
CA ALA A 48 9.57 -2.54 9.73
C ALA A 48 10.59 -1.87 10.66
N SER A 49 10.86 -0.59 10.41
CA SER A 49 11.74 0.23 11.25
C SER A 49 11.20 0.36 12.68
N TYR A 50 9.90 0.62 12.82
CA TYR A 50 9.23 0.80 14.10
C TYR A 50 9.21 -0.49 14.94
N LEU A 51 8.83 -1.61 14.33
CA LEU A 51 8.62 -2.88 15.05
C LEU A 51 9.95 -3.61 15.35
N ILE A 52 10.93 -3.52 14.45
CA ILE A 52 12.19 -4.30 14.55
C ILE A 52 13.37 -3.45 15.03
N GLY A 53 13.35 -2.13 14.79
CA GLY A 53 14.27 -1.15 15.38
C GLY A 53 15.55 -0.83 14.60
N ASP A 54 15.86 -1.55 13.51
CA ASP A 54 16.99 -1.25 12.60
C ASP A 54 16.48 -0.68 11.27
N SER A 55 16.39 0.64 11.17
CA SER A 55 15.76 1.31 10.03
C SER A 55 16.45 1.05 8.69
N VAL A 56 17.79 1.02 8.67
CA VAL A 56 18.54 0.89 7.41
C VAL A 56 18.47 -0.54 6.88
N THR A 57 18.67 -1.53 7.75
CA THR A 57 18.59 -2.94 7.34
C THR A 57 17.18 -3.30 6.91
N GLN A 58 16.16 -2.86 7.65
CA GLN A 58 14.77 -3.15 7.32
C GLN A 58 14.31 -2.47 6.04
N ALA A 59 14.67 -1.20 5.83
CA ALA A 59 14.44 -0.55 4.55
C ALA A 59 15.09 -1.32 3.40
N SER A 60 16.35 -1.72 3.56
CA SER A 60 17.08 -2.47 2.54
C SER A 60 16.41 -3.81 2.20
N VAL A 61 15.91 -4.53 3.21
CA VAL A 61 15.19 -5.80 3.01
C VAL A 61 13.87 -5.58 2.29
N VAL A 62 13.03 -4.64 2.75
CA VAL A 62 11.73 -4.35 2.13
C VAL A 62 11.91 -3.93 0.68
N LEU A 63 12.80 -2.98 0.41
CA LEU A 63 13.09 -2.50 -0.94
C LEU A 63 13.60 -3.62 -1.85
N SER A 64 14.59 -4.40 -1.40
CA SER A 64 15.18 -5.47 -2.22
C SER A 64 14.18 -6.58 -2.53
N VAL A 65 13.38 -6.99 -1.53
CA VAL A 65 12.34 -8.00 -1.70
C VAL A 65 11.24 -7.48 -2.63
N MET A 66 10.80 -6.23 -2.47
CA MET A 66 9.79 -5.62 -3.33
C MET A 66 10.28 -5.51 -4.77
N VAL A 67 11.50 -5.04 -5.02
CA VAL A 67 12.06 -4.95 -6.39
C VAL A 67 12.18 -6.33 -7.05
N PHE A 68 12.63 -7.34 -6.31
CA PHE A 68 12.65 -8.72 -6.81
C PHE A 68 11.23 -9.23 -7.14
N ALA A 69 10.28 -8.99 -6.23
CA ALA A 69 8.88 -9.34 -6.40
C ALA A 69 8.22 -8.60 -7.57
N MET A 70 8.56 -7.33 -7.80
CA MET A 70 8.13 -6.54 -8.96
C MET A 70 8.59 -7.19 -10.27
N GLY A 71 9.83 -7.69 -10.32
CA GLY A 71 10.34 -8.49 -11.44
C GLY A 71 9.47 -9.72 -11.71
N ILE A 72 9.14 -10.48 -10.67
CA ILE A 72 8.24 -11.64 -10.76
C ILE A 72 6.85 -11.23 -11.26
N GLY A 73 6.26 -10.19 -10.68
CA GLY A 73 4.96 -9.62 -11.08
C GLY A 73 4.88 -9.28 -12.55
N SER A 74 5.92 -8.61 -13.07
CA SER A 74 6.00 -8.22 -14.48
C SER A 74 6.00 -9.42 -15.44
N LEU A 75 6.59 -10.55 -15.02
CA LEU A 75 6.60 -11.80 -15.78
C LEU A 75 5.23 -12.48 -15.74
N LEU A 76 4.58 -12.53 -14.56
CA LEU A 76 3.24 -13.09 -14.41
C LEU A 76 2.19 -12.30 -15.21
N ALA A 77 2.36 -10.97 -15.27
CA ALA A 77 1.47 -10.07 -16.01
C ALA A 77 1.33 -10.43 -17.49
N LYS A 78 2.34 -11.09 -18.10
CA LYS A 78 2.27 -11.55 -19.50
C LYS A 78 1.03 -12.38 -19.80
N ARG A 79 0.58 -13.21 -18.85
CA ARG A 79 -0.62 -14.06 -19.00
C ARG A 79 -1.92 -13.26 -18.93
N LEU A 80 -1.90 -12.12 -18.24
CA LEU A 80 -3.07 -11.25 -18.01
C LEU A 80 -3.29 -10.26 -19.16
N ARG A 81 -2.31 -10.05 -20.05
CA ARG A 81 -2.39 -9.08 -21.18
C ARG A 81 -3.55 -9.33 -22.14
N CYS A 82 -3.97 -10.59 -22.32
CA CYS A 82 -5.13 -10.92 -23.15
C CYS A 82 -6.41 -10.23 -22.66
N ARG A 83 -6.54 -10.07 -21.33
CA ARG A 83 -7.66 -9.39 -20.67
C ARG A 83 -7.15 -8.23 -19.83
N ALA A 84 -6.30 -7.38 -20.42
CA ALA A 84 -5.58 -6.32 -19.70
C ALA A 84 -6.49 -5.45 -18.81
N ALA A 85 -7.65 -5.03 -19.30
CA ALA A 85 -8.58 -4.20 -18.52
C ALA A 85 -9.11 -4.92 -17.27
N VAL A 86 -9.53 -6.18 -17.40
CA VAL A 86 -10.00 -6.99 -16.26
C VAL A 86 -8.84 -7.31 -15.31
N GLY A 87 -7.70 -7.71 -15.86
CA GLY A 87 -6.51 -8.02 -15.07
C GLY A 87 -6.05 -6.84 -14.24
N PHE A 88 -5.97 -5.65 -14.85
CA PHE A 88 -5.62 -4.41 -14.17
C PHE A 88 -6.61 -4.10 -13.03
N GLY A 89 -7.92 -4.06 -13.32
CA GLY A 89 -8.91 -3.77 -12.27
C GLY A 89 -8.94 -4.77 -11.11
N MET A 90 -8.60 -6.04 -11.35
CA MET A 90 -8.46 -7.05 -10.29
C MET A 90 -7.16 -6.87 -9.49
N ILE A 91 -6.06 -6.51 -10.14
CA ILE A 91 -4.79 -6.22 -9.48
C ILE A 91 -4.94 -4.99 -8.59
N GLU A 92 -5.54 -3.91 -9.08
CA GLU A 92 -5.77 -2.69 -8.29
C GLU A 92 -6.64 -2.95 -7.06
N ALA A 93 -7.70 -3.75 -7.21
CA ALA A 93 -8.55 -4.14 -6.08
C ALA A 93 -7.80 -5.03 -5.08
N ALA A 94 -6.98 -5.98 -5.55
CA ALA A 94 -6.18 -6.83 -4.69
C ALA A 94 -5.07 -6.04 -3.97
N LEU A 95 -4.40 -5.14 -4.69
CA LEU A 95 -3.36 -4.26 -4.16
C LEU A 95 -3.93 -3.29 -3.13
N ALA A 96 -5.10 -2.70 -3.40
CA ALA A 96 -5.80 -1.87 -2.44
C ALA A 96 -6.13 -2.61 -1.14
N LEU A 97 -6.60 -3.86 -1.25
CA LEU A 97 -6.92 -4.67 -0.07
C LEU A 97 -5.66 -5.06 0.70
N ILE A 98 -4.66 -5.63 0.01
CA ILE A 98 -3.43 -6.15 0.62
C ILE A 98 -2.59 -4.99 1.15
N GLY A 99 -2.39 -3.94 0.37
CA GLY A 99 -1.68 -2.72 0.78
C GLY A 99 -2.39 -2.01 1.91
N GLY A 100 -3.68 -1.68 1.74
CA GLY A 100 -4.43 -0.94 2.75
C GLY A 100 -4.64 -1.69 4.08
N SER A 101 -4.68 -3.02 4.07
CA SER A 101 -4.79 -3.82 5.30
C SER A 101 -3.44 -4.23 5.90
N SER A 102 -2.33 -4.04 5.18
CA SER A 102 -1.01 -4.51 5.60
C SER A 102 -0.61 -3.98 6.97
N ALA A 103 -0.86 -2.69 7.22
CA ALA A 103 -0.50 -2.03 8.47
C ALA A 103 -1.23 -2.63 9.68
N LEU A 104 -2.54 -2.83 9.56
CA LEU A 104 -3.35 -3.49 10.60
C LEU A 104 -2.85 -4.90 10.89
N VAL A 105 -2.59 -5.69 9.84
CA VAL A 105 -2.15 -7.09 10.00
C VAL A 105 -0.74 -7.16 10.61
N LEU A 106 0.16 -6.26 10.23
CA LEU A 106 1.50 -6.19 10.80
C LEU A 106 1.47 -5.81 12.28
N TYR A 107 0.70 -4.78 12.61
CA TYR A 107 0.51 -4.35 13.99
C TYR A 107 -0.15 -5.45 14.83
N ALA A 108 -1.12 -6.16 14.26
CA ALA A 108 -1.74 -7.31 14.89
C ALA A 108 -0.76 -8.47 15.11
N SER A 109 0.04 -8.80 14.09
CA SER A 109 1.03 -9.87 14.19
C SER A 109 2.02 -9.58 15.31
N PHE A 110 2.48 -8.33 15.41
CA PHE A 110 3.32 -7.91 16.52
C PHE A 110 2.61 -8.00 17.87
N ALA A 111 1.39 -7.48 17.98
CA ALA A 111 0.67 -7.38 19.24
C ALA A 111 0.26 -8.75 19.84
N TRP A 112 -0.10 -9.72 19.01
CA TRP A 112 -0.62 -11.02 19.47
C TRP A 112 0.36 -12.18 19.29
N LEU A 113 1.18 -12.19 18.24
CA LEU A 113 2.13 -13.28 17.98
C LEU A 113 3.55 -12.94 18.47
N GLY A 114 3.84 -11.67 18.76
CA GLY A 114 5.16 -11.21 19.20
C GLY A 114 6.22 -11.15 18.09
N ASP A 115 5.86 -11.48 16.84
CA ASP A 115 6.73 -11.42 15.67
C ASP A 115 5.93 -10.94 14.45
N SER A 116 6.50 -9.98 13.71
CA SER A 116 5.93 -9.40 12.49
C SER A 116 6.81 -9.61 11.25
N GLN A 117 7.99 -10.22 11.40
CA GLN A 117 8.96 -10.31 10.30
C GLN A 117 8.46 -11.16 9.13
N TYR A 118 7.82 -12.31 9.41
CA TYR A 118 7.23 -13.15 8.37
C TYR A 118 6.07 -12.47 7.64
N ALA A 119 5.22 -11.77 8.40
CA ALA A 119 4.12 -11.00 7.82
C ALA A 119 4.67 -9.88 6.93
N LEU A 120 5.72 -9.17 7.39
CA LEU A 120 6.36 -8.09 6.64
C LEU A 120 6.89 -8.58 5.31
N VAL A 121 7.70 -9.65 5.31
CA VAL A 121 8.24 -10.24 4.08
C VAL A 121 7.11 -10.73 3.17
N GLY A 122 6.05 -11.32 3.73
CA GLY A 122 4.87 -11.76 2.98
C GLY A 122 4.14 -10.61 2.28
N PHE A 123 3.88 -9.51 2.99
CA PHE A 123 3.26 -8.31 2.43
C PHE A 123 4.17 -7.62 1.41
N SER A 124 5.47 -7.46 1.69
CA SER A 124 6.44 -6.92 0.73
C SER A 124 6.43 -7.72 -0.57
N LEU A 125 6.41 -9.05 -0.50
CA LEU A 125 6.39 -9.90 -1.68
C LEU A 125 5.05 -9.81 -2.42
N ALA A 126 3.92 -9.82 -1.71
CA ALA A 126 2.60 -9.73 -2.31
C ALA A 126 2.38 -8.38 -3.01
N ILE A 127 2.67 -7.28 -2.32
CA ILE A 127 2.55 -5.91 -2.84
C ILE A 127 3.50 -5.71 -4.01
N GLY A 128 4.78 -6.12 -3.87
CA GLY A 128 5.75 -6.03 -4.96
C GLY A 128 5.32 -6.80 -6.22
N VAL A 129 4.80 -8.02 -6.09
CA VAL A 129 4.28 -8.80 -7.24
C VAL A 129 3.12 -8.07 -7.92
N LEU A 130 2.22 -7.45 -7.16
CA LEU A 130 1.07 -6.74 -7.70
C LEU A 130 1.48 -5.45 -8.41
N ILE A 131 2.30 -4.61 -7.78
CA ILE A 131 2.85 -3.38 -8.39
C ILE A 131 3.62 -3.72 -9.67
N GLY A 132 4.49 -4.73 -9.64
CA GLY A 132 5.26 -5.14 -10.81
C GLY A 132 4.40 -5.63 -11.98
N ALA A 133 3.18 -6.09 -11.70
CA ALA A 133 2.24 -6.52 -12.73
C ALA A 133 1.51 -5.35 -13.42
N GLU A 134 1.49 -4.15 -12.84
CA GLU A 134 0.76 -2.99 -13.35
C GLU A 134 1.33 -2.45 -14.65
N ILE A 135 2.64 -2.14 -14.69
CA ILE A 135 3.28 -1.48 -15.83
C ILE A 135 3.01 -2.23 -17.16
N PRO A 136 3.18 -3.56 -17.26
CA PRO A 136 2.86 -4.29 -18.50
C PRO A 136 1.38 -4.23 -18.91
N LEU A 137 0.47 -4.16 -17.94
CA LEU A 137 -0.97 -4.08 -18.20
C LEU A 137 -1.35 -2.68 -18.64
N LEU A 138 -0.88 -1.65 -17.94
CA LEU A 138 -1.05 -0.24 -18.30
C LEU A 138 -0.47 0.08 -19.67
N MET A 139 0.70 -0.47 -19.99
CA MET A 139 1.29 -0.37 -21.34
C MET A 139 0.39 -1.01 -22.41
N THR A 140 -0.26 -2.13 -22.08
CA THR A 140 -1.23 -2.74 -22.99
C THR A 140 -2.50 -1.89 -23.12
N LEU A 141 -2.94 -1.22 -22.05
CA LEU A 141 -4.10 -0.33 -22.06
C LEU A 141 -3.84 0.96 -22.86
N ILE A 142 -2.68 1.60 -22.66
CA ILE A 142 -2.34 2.84 -23.37
C ILE A 142 -2.24 2.59 -24.89
N GLN A 143 -1.64 1.48 -25.31
CA GLN A 143 -1.55 1.08 -26.73
C GLN A 143 -2.91 0.75 -27.35
N ARG A 144 -3.91 0.37 -26.55
CA ARG A 144 -5.30 0.17 -27.02
C ARG A 144 -6.03 1.50 -27.26
N VAL A 145 -5.72 2.51 -26.45
CA VAL A 145 -6.36 3.83 -26.55
C VAL A 145 -5.77 4.67 -27.68
N ASP A 146 -4.45 4.63 -27.85
CA ASP A 146 -3.76 5.36 -28.90
C ASP A 146 -2.61 4.53 -29.46
N ARG A 147 -2.60 4.32 -30.79
CA ARG A 147 -1.54 3.57 -31.49
C ARG A 147 -0.36 4.50 -31.77
N GLN A 148 0.32 4.89 -30.71
CA GLN A 148 1.56 5.67 -30.79
C GLN A 148 2.77 4.76 -31.02
N ASP A 149 3.92 5.37 -31.32
CA ASP A 149 5.20 4.70 -31.15
C ASP A 149 5.28 4.13 -29.71
N ALA A 150 5.64 2.86 -29.60
CA ALA A 150 5.79 2.20 -28.32
C ALA A 150 6.78 2.94 -27.41
N GLY A 151 7.82 3.57 -27.97
CA GLY A 151 8.79 4.35 -27.20
C GLY A 151 8.16 5.56 -26.50
N GLY A 152 7.29 6.31 -27.21
CA GLY A 152 6.60 7.47 -26.64
C GLY A 152 5.65 7.09 -25.51
N ALA A 153 4.84 6.04 -25.74
CA ALA A 153 3.92 5.54 -24.72
C ALA A 153 4.63 5.03 -23.45
N VAL A 154 5.80 4.38 -23.60
CA VAL A 154 6.63 3.98 -22.46
C VAL A 154 7.17 5.20 -21.70
N ALA A 155 7.67 6.20 -22.42
CA ALA A 155 8.21 7.41 -21.80
C ALA A 155 7.15 8.17 -21.00
N ASP A 156 5.94 8.34 -21.54
CA ASP A 156 4.84 8.99 -20.82
C ASP A 156 4.38 8.19 -19.60
N LEU A 157 4.37 6.86 -19.71
CA LEU A 157 3.99 5.97 -18.61
C LEU A 157 4.98 6.12 -17.45
N PHE A 158 6.28 6.06 -17.73
CA PHE A 158 7.31 6.28 -16.71
C PHE A 158 7.30 7.71 -16.16
N ALA A 159 7.02 8.71 -16.99
CA ALA A 159 6.90 10.08 -16.50
C ALA A 159 5.75 10.23 -15.51
N ALA A 160 4.58 9.67 -15.82
CA ALA A 160 3.44 9.66 -14.90
C ALA A 160 3.72 8.85 -13.63
N ASP A 161 4.40 7.70 -13.76
CA ASP A 161 4.82 6.84 -12.66
C ASP A 161 5.78 7.56 -11.70
N TYR A 162 6.86 8.15 -12.20
CA TYR A 162 7.84 8.87 -11.37
C TYR A 162 7.24 10.10 -10.69
N VAL A 163 6.38 10.84 -11.38
CA VAL A 163 5.70 12.00 -10.80
C VAL A 163 4.68 11.56 -9.74
N GLY A 164 3.95 10.47 -9.99
CA GLY A 164 3.03 9.85 -9.04
C GLY A 164 3.76 9.36 -7.79
N ALA A 165 4.83 8.60 -7.97
CA ALA A 165 5.70 8.14 -6.91
C ALA A 165 6.24 9.32 -6.08
N LEU A 166 6.80 10.35 -6.70
CA LEU A 166 7.25 11.56 -5.99
C LEU A 166 6.14 12.16 -5.12
N VAL A 167 4.93 12.33 -5.67
CA VAL A 167 3.79 12.88 -4.93
C VAL A 167 3.37 11.95 -3.79
N GLY A 168 3.27 10.64 -4.01
CA GLY A 168 2.97 9.65 -2.97
C GLY A 168 4.00 9.66 -1.85
N GLY A 169 5.28 9.74 -2.21
CA GLY A 169 6.39 9.70 -1.27
C GLY A 169 6.50 10.92 -0.38
N LEU A 170 6.08 12.08 -0.88
CA LEU A 170 5.93 13.30 -0.08
C LEU A 170 4.60 13.32 0.68
N ALA A 171 3.51 12.84 0.07
CA ALA A 171 2.20 12.80 0.71
C ALA A 171 2.21 11.89 1.93
N PHE A 172 2.94 10.76 1.93
CA PHE A 172 3.00 9.87 3.07
C PHE A 172 3.46 10.56 4.37
N PRO A 173 4.69 11.10 4.47
CA PRO A 173 5.18 11.71 5.71
C PRO A 173 4.56 13.08 6.01
N PHE A 174 4.18 13.87 5.00
CA PHE A 174 3.75 15.25 5.21
C PHE A 174 2.23 15.45 5.23
N LEU A 175 1.44 14.52 4.69
CA LEU A 175 -0.02 14.64 4.61
C LEU A 175 -0.74 13.47 5.30
N LEU A 176 -0.41 12.23 4.93
CA LEU A 176 -1.10 11.05 5.45
C LEU A 176 -0.77 10.83 6.93
N LEU A 177 0.51 10.77 7.30
CA LEU A 177 0.89 10.57 8.70
C LEU A 177 0.37 11.67 9.63
N PRO A 178 0.49 12.99 9.33
CA PRO A 178 0.05 14.02 10.27
C PRO A 178 -1.47 14.16 10.37
N MET A 179 -2.21 13.93 9.27
CA MET A 179 -3.67 14.14 9.26
C MET A 179 -4.47 12.90 9.59
N LEU A 180 -4.05 11.73 9.10
CA LEU A 180 -4.79 10.48 9.24
C LEU A 180 -4.11 9.51 10.22
N GLY A 181 -2.80 9.66 10.45
CA GLY A 181 -2.01 8.63 11.13
C GLY A 181 -1.66 7.47 10.20
N GLN A 182 -0.91 6.51 10.73
CA GLN A 182 -0.35 5.42 9.93
C GLN A 182 -1.42 4.43 9.45
N LEU A 183 -2.20 3.85 10.38
CA LEU A 183 -3.21 2.83 10.06
C LEU A 183 -4.32 3.36 9.14
N THR A 184 -4.91 4.51 9.48
CA THR A 184 -5.97 5.13 8.67
C THR A 184 -5.43 5.63 7.34
N GLY A 185 -4.18 6.11 7.30
CA GLY A 185 -3.49 6.49 6.06
C GLY A 185 -3.37 5.33 5.08
N ALA A 186 -3.01 4.13 5.56
CA ALA A 186 -2.98 2.89 4.79
C ALA A 186 -4.33 2.58 4.13
N LEU A 187 -5.38 2.55 4.96
CA LEU A 187 -6.73 2.19 4.55
C LEU A 187 -7.31 3.20 3.56
N PHE A 188 -7.06 4.49 3.79
CA PHE A 188 -7.46 5.57 2.89
C PHE A 188 -6.76 5.45 1.54
N THR A 189 -5.45 5.18 1.54
CA THR A 189 -4.67 4.93 0.32
C THR A 189 -5.22 3.73 -0.45
N GLY A 190 -5.55 2.65 0.26
CA GLY A 190 -6.30 1.50 -0.27
C GLY A 190 -7.58 1.89 -1.00
N ALA A 191 -8.42 2.69 -0.35
CA ALA A 191 -9.69 3.13 -0.91
C ALA A 191 -9.51 4.00 -2.17
N VAL A 192 -8.53 4.91 -2.16
CA VAL A 192 -8.18 5.75 -3.31
C VAL A 192 -7.69 4.89 -4.48
N ASN A 193 -6.82 3.90 -4.21
CA ASN A 193 -6.28 3.00 -5.23
C ASN A 193 -7.40 2.18 -5.90
N ALA A 194 -8.25 1.54 -5.09
CA ALA A 194 -9.40 0.78 -5.60
C ALA A 194 -10.34 1.66 -6.41
N ALA A 195 -10.64 2.88 -5.93
CA ALA A 195 -11.52 3.81 -6.62
C ALA A 195 -10.93 4.24 -7.97
N ALA A 196 -9.64 4.57 -8.03
CA ALA A 196 -8.96 5.00 -9.26
C ALA A 196 -8.90 3.88 -10.30
N GLY A 197 -8.41 2.70 -9.90
CA GLY A 197 -8.31 1.52 -10.77
C GLY A 197 -9.68 1.04 -11.26
N GLY A 198 -10.64 0.92 -10.33
CA GLY A 198 -12.02 0.55 -10.62
C GLY A 198 -12.71 1.53 -11.57
N ALA A 199 -12.59 2.84 -11.32
CA ALA A 199 -13.18 3.87 -12.17
C ALA A 199 -12.59 3.84 -13.58
N LEU A 200 -11.27 3.71 -13.73
CA LEU A 200 -10.61 3.62 -15.04
C LEU A 200 -11.20 2.46 -15.86
N VAL A 201 -11.25 1.26 -15.28
CA VAL A 201 -11.69 0.06 -16.00
C VAL A 201 -13.19 0.10 -16.28
N LEU A 202 -14.00 0.49 -15.30
CA LEU A 202 -15.47 0.48 -15.41
C LEU A 202 -16.03 1.62 -16.26
N TRP A 203 -15.31 2.75 -16.41
CA TRP A 203 -15.72 3.86 -17.28
C TRP A 203 -15.05 3.83 -18.64
N VAL A 204 -13.71 3.81 -18.69
CA VAL A 204 -12.96 3.95 -19.96
C VAL A 204 -13.01 2.65 -20.76
N PHE A 205 -12.79 1.51 -20.12
CA PHE A 205 -12.73 0.21 -20.78
C PHE A 205 -14.04 -0.59 -20.69
N ARG A 206 -15.17 0.06 -20.41
CA ARG A 206 -16.48 -0.60 -20.27
C ARG A 206 -16.88 -1.45 -21.48
N GLY A 207 -16.40 -1.10 -22.68
CA GLY A 207 -16.66 -1.82 -23.93
C GLY A 207 -15.82 -3.09 -24.10
N ASP A 208 -14.70 -3.21 -23.38
CA ASP A 208 -13.82 -4.39 -23.40
C ASP A 208 -14.27 -5.47 -22.39
N LEU A 209 -15.31 -5.18 -21.59
CA LEU A 209 -15.78 -6.05 -20.53
C LEU A 209 -17.00 -6.87 -20.97
N SER A 210 -16.94 -8.19 -20.75
CA SER A 210 -18.16 -8.99 -20.74
C SER A 210 -19.07 -8.58 -19.58
N ALA A 211 -20.38 -8.78 -19.69
CA ALA A 211 -21.32 -8.46 -18.61
C ALA A 211 -20.93 -9.15 -17.27
N ARG A 212 -20.49 -10.41 -17.35
CA ARG A 212 -20.00 -11.16 -16.17
C ARG A 212 -18.75 -10.53 -15.57
N SER A 213 -17.76 -10.19 -16.40
CA SER A 213 -16.52 -9.56 -15.93
C SER A 213 -16.76 -8.18 -15.32
N ARG A 214 -17.69 -7.41 -15.89
CA ARG A 214 -18.08 -6.11 -15.34
C ARG A 214 -18.71 -6.25 -13.96
N TRP A 215 -19.68 -7.16 -13.79
CA TRP A 215 -20.30 -7.41 -12.49
C TRP A 215 -19.30 -7.92 -11.45
N LEU A 216 -18.39 -8.81 -11.86
CA LEU A 216 -17.33 -9.29 -10.98
C LEU A 216 -16.40 -8.16 -10.52
N LEU A 217 -15.99 -7.26 -11.41
CA LEU A 217 -15.15 -6.11 -11.07
C LEU A 217 -15.87 -5.10 -10.15
N VAL A 218 -17.16 -4.84 -10.40
CA VAL A 218 -17.98 -3.99 -9.53
C VAL A 218 -18.08 -4.62 -8.15
N LEU A 219 -18.42 -5.91 -8.08
CA LEU A 219 -18.54 -6.61 -6.81
C LEU A 219 -17.19 -6.59 -6.07
N ALA A 220 -16.09 -6.93 -6.73
CA ALA A 220 -14.76 -6.90 -6.13
C ALA A 220 -14.40 -5.52 -5.58
N ASN A 221 -14.54 -4.46 -6.38
CA ASN A 221 -14.22 -3.09 -5.94
C ASN A 221 -15.11 -2.63 -4.78
N VAL A 222 -16.42 -2.84 -4.87
CA VAL A 222 -17.34 -2.48 -3.79
C VAL A 222 -17.04 -3.27 -2.52
N SER A 223 -16.71 -4.55 -2.63
CA SER A 223 -16.32 -5.40 -1.49
C SER A 223 -15.05 -4.88 -0.83
N VAL A 224 -14.01 -4.57 -1.61
CA VAL A 224 -12.74 -4.05 -1.09
C VAL A 224 -12.95 -2.70 -0.41
N ILE A 225 -13.65 -1.76 -1.05
CA ILE A 225 -13.95 -0.45 -0.45
C ILE A 225 -14.77 -0.62 0.83
N ALA A 226 -15.77 -1.50 0.85
CA ALA A 226 -16.57 -1.77 2.05
C ALA A 226 -15.73 -2.35 3.19
N VAL A 227 -14.83 -3.29 2.90
CA VAL A 227 -13.91 -3.87 3.89
C VAL A 227 -12.97 -2.78 4.44
N LEU A 228 -12.35 -1.99 3.58
CA LEU A 228 -11.44 -0.91 4.00
C LEU A 228 -12.17 0.19 4.80
N ALA A 229 -13.38 0.55 4.40
CA ALA A 229 -14.21 1.52 5.12
C ALA A 229 -14.62 0.98 6.49
N THR A 230 -15.02 -0.30 6.57
CA THR A 230 -15.36 -0.95 7.84
C THR A 230 -14.15 -1.01 8.75
N ALA A 231 -12.98 -1.39 8.22
CA ALA A 231 -11.73 -1.39 8.96
C ALA A 231 -11.40 0.02 9.48
N THR A 232 -11.59 1.06 8.66
CA THR A 232 -11.36 2.47 9.04
C THR A 232 -12.20 2.89 10.24
N VAL A 233 -13.49 2.53 10.25
CA VAL A 233 -14.39 2.82 11.39
C VAL A 233 -13.96 2.06 12.66
N LEU A 234 -13.34 0.88 12.51
CA LEU A 234 -12.90 0.03 13.62
C LEU A 234 -11.44 0.29 14.05
N VAL A 235 -10.71 1.20 13.40
CA VAL A 235 -9.28 1.46 13.71
C VAL A 235 -9.10 1.85 15.17
N ASP A 236 -9.92 2.75 15.71
CA ASP A 236 -9.75 3.22 17.09
C ASP A 236 -9.95 2.09 18.12
N ASP A 237 -10.91 1.19 17.86
CA ASP A 237 -11.16 0.02 18.70
C ASP A 237 -10.00 -0.98 18.59
N PHE A 238 -9.48 -1.17 17.37
CA PHE A 238 -8.31 -2.01 17.10
C PHE A 238 -7.06 -1.48 17.81
N GLU A 239 -6.75 -0.19 17.70
CA GLU A 239 -5.61 0.41 18.39
C GLU A 239 -5.73 0.24 19.91
N ARG A 240 -6.94 0.47 20.46
CA ARG A 240 -7.20 0.25 21.89
C ARG A 240 -7.02 -1.21 22.30
N ALA A 241 -7.35 -2.17 21.44
CA ALA A 241 -7.16 -3.59 21.70
C ALA A 241 -5.69 -4.01 21.58
N ALA A 242 -4.99 -3.56 20.54
CA ALA A 242 -3.58 -3.84 20.30
C ALA A 242 -2.71 -3.27 21.43
N ARG A 243 -2.98 -2.04 21.89
CA ARG A 243 -2.28 -1.44 23.04
C ARG A 243 -2.45 -2.27 24.31
N ARG A 244 -3.65 -2.78 24.59
CA ARG A 244 -3.90 -3.67 25.74
C ARG A 244 -3.14 -4.99 25.62
N ALA A 245 -3.02 -5.54 24.41
CA ALA A 245 -2.24 -6.76 24.17
C ALA A 245 -0.73 -6.55 24.38
N VAL A 246 -0.17 -5.43 23.92
CA VAL A 246 1.27 -5.14 24.00
C VAL A 246 1.69 -4.66 25.40
N TYR A 247 0.92 -3.76 26.01
CA TYR A 247 1.31 -3.04 27.22
C TYR A 247 0.57 -3.51 28.49
N GLY A 248 -0.41 -4.42 28.35
CA GLY A 248 -1.30 -4.88 29.42
C GLY A 248 -2.43 -3.89 29.75
N ASP A 249 -3.30 -4.27 30.68
CA ASP A 249 -4.49 -3.48 31.08
C ASP A 249 -4.17 -2.19 31.87
N GLN A 250 -2.90 -1.94 32.17
CA GLN A 250 -2.47 -0.84 33.06
C GLN A 250 -1.83 0.33 32.32
N VAL A 251 -2.18 0.57 31.05
CA VAL A 251 -1.72 1.77 30.32
C VAL A 251 -2.34 3.02 30.95
N ARG A 252 -1.51 3.89 31.54
CA ARG A 252 -1.95 5.17 32.13
C ARG A 252 -1.93 6.31 31.14
N VAL A 253 -0.83 6.43 30.41
CA VAL A 253 -0.57 7.52 29.46
C VAL A 253 0.14 6.92 28.26
N ALA A 254 -0.37 7.18 27.06
CA ALA A 254 0.31 6.89 25.82
C ALA A 254 0.32 8.16 24.99
N VAL A 255 1.51 8.66 24.66
CA VAL A 255 1.71 9.86 23.87
C VAL A 255 2.60 9.50 22.70
N GLN A 256 2.08 9.65 21.50
CA GLN A 256 2.89 9.56 20.29
C GLN A 256 3.48 10.94 20.01
N THR A 257 4.78 11.08 20.22
CA THR A 257 5.51 12.31 19.88
C THR A 257 5.92 12.28 18.41
N GLY A 258 6.36 13.41 17.85
CA GLY A 258 6.87 13.45 16.47
C GLY A 258 8.13 12.62 16.20
N VAL A 259 8.73 12.01 17.23
CA VAL A 259 9.98 11.24 17.14
C VAL A 259 9.88 9.81 17.72
N GLN A 260 9.00 9.55 18.68
CA GLN A 260 8.86 8.24 19.32
C GLN A 260 7.51 8.09 20.02
N GLU A 261 7.01 6.86 20.17
CA GLU A 261 5.87 6.55 21.04
C GLU A 261 6.35 6.43 22.50
N VAL A 262 5.75 7.18 23.40
CA VAL A 262 6.03 7.13 24.85
C VAL A 262 4.81 6.56 25.56
N VAL A 263 4.93 5.36 26.15
CA VAL A 263 3.85 4.70 26.89
C VAL A 263 4.26 4.47 28.33
N VAL A 264 3.44 4.95 29.27
CA VAL A 264 3.58 4.71 30.70
C VAL A 264 2.49 3.74 31.14
N THR A 265 2.92 2.62 31.71
CA THR A 265 2.05 1.60 32.30
C THR A 265 2.24 1.53 33.81
N GLY A 266 1.29 0.94 34.53
CA GLY A 266 1.38 0.68 35.98
C GLY A 266 0.27 1.32 36.79
N THR A 267 -0.14 0.64 37.86
CA THR A 267 -1.23 1.05 38.76
C THR A 267 -0.75 1.87 39.95
N ASP A 268 0.48 1.64 40.42
CA ASP A 268 1.08 2.28 41.59
C ASP A 268 2.52 2.71 41.28
N ARG A 269 3.13 3.53 42.15
CA ARG A 269 4.49 4.05 41.92
C ARG A 269 5.53 2.94 41.72
N ASP A 270 5.41 1.82 42.41
CA ASP A 270 6.37 0.70 42.37
C ASP A 270 6.15 -0.25 41.17
N SER A 271 5.09 -0.05 40.38
CA SER A 271 4.77 -0.85 39.19
C SER A 271 4.81 -0.07 37.88
N LEU A 272 5.35 1.16 37.91
CA LEU A 272 5.46 2.00 36.73
C LEU A 272 6.47 1.41 35.72
N GLY A 273 6.04 1.28 34.47
CA GLY A 273 6.88 0.94 33.33
C GLY A 273 6.82 2.04 32.27
N LEU A 274 7.98 2.53 31.82
CA LEU A 274 8.10 3.43 30.68
C LEU A 274 8.57 2.65 29.47
N TYR A 275 7.75 2.64 28.43
CA TYR A 275 8.03 2.07 27.14
C TYR A 275 8.30 3.18 26.13
N LEU A 276 9.36 3.03 25.34
CA LEU A 276 9.64 3.84 24.17
C LEU A 276 9.60 2.93 22.94
N ASP A 277 8.73 3.25 21.97
CA ASP A 277 8.50 2.47 20.74
C ASP A 277 8.25 0.98 21.03
N GLY A 278 7.32 0.68 21.95
CA GLY A 278 6.98 -0.70 22.33
C GLY A 278 8.00 -1.41 23.21
N ARG A 279 9.19 -0.85 23.47
CA ARG A 279 10.23 -1.47 24.30
C ARG A 279 10.26 -0.87 25.70
N LEU A 280 10.23 -1.71 26.73
CA LEU A 280 10.41 -1.27 28.13
C LEU A 280 11.82 -0.67 28.28
N ARG A 281 11.90 0.61 28.65
CA ARG A 281 13.15 1.34 28.88
C ARG A 281 13.46 1.52 30.34
N VAL A 282 12.43 1.83 31.14
CA VAL A 282 12.56 2.07 32.58
C VAL A 282 11.43 1.34 33.29
N SER A 283 11.75 0.69 34.40
CA SER A 283 10.79 0.03 35.29
C SER A 283 11.07 0.48 36.71
N ALA A 284 10.04 0.85 37.46
CA ALA A 284 10.14 1.19 38.88
C ALA A 284 10.69 0.03 39.72
N ARG A 285 10.51 -1.23 39.27
CA ARG A 285 11.09 -2.41 39.93
C ARG A 285 12.61 -2.50 39.79
N ASP A 286 13.16 -1.90 38.75
CA ASP A 286 14.60 -1.89 38.47
C ASP A 286 15.26 -0.55 38.85
N GLU A 287 14.54 0.32 39.59
CA GLU A 287 15.00 1.66 39.98
C GLU A 287 16.40 1.67 40.60
N TYR A 288 16.70 0.64 41.41
CA TYR A 288 17.99 0.46 42.07
C TYR A 288 19.16 0.34 41.07
N ARG A 289 18.98 -0.40 39.97
CA ARG A 289 20.03 -0.58 38.94
C ARG A 289 20.31 0.70 38.16
N TYR A 290 19.28 1.52 37.92
CA TYR A 290 19.45 2.81 37.24
C TYR A 290 20.12 3.84 38.14
N HIS A 291 19.79 3.85 39.44
CA HIS A 291 20.46 4.71 40.41
C HIS A 291 21.93 4.35 40.58
N GLU A 292 22.28 3.07 40.60
CA GLU A 292 23.67 2.62 40.71
C GLU A 292 24.55 3.15 39.56
N ALA A 293 24.04 3.14 38.33
CA ALA A 293 24.74 3.68 37.15
C ALA A 293 24.84 5.23 37.12
N LEU A 294 23.97 5.94 37.85
CA LEU A 294 24.00 7.41 37.96
C LEU A 294 24.83 7.91 39.14
N VAL A 295 25.03 7.07 40.17
CA VAL A 295 25.80 7.40 41.38
C VAL A 295 27.27 6.99 41.26
N HIS A 296 27.57 5.94 40.48
CA HIS A 296 28.94 5.55 40.17
C HIS A 296 29.30 5.99 38.75
N PRO A 297 29.94 7.16 38.55
CA PRO A 297 30.50 7.49 37.25
C PRO A 297 31.49 6.38 36.87
N ALA A 298 31.45 5.96 35.60
CA ALA A 298 32.39 4.99 35.06
C ALA A 298 33.83 5.46 35.35
N MET A 299 34.55 4.75 36.21
CA MET A 299 36.00 4.87 36.35
C MET A 299 36.69 4.06 35.26
#